data_AF-A5D5D2-F1
#
_entry.id   AF-A5D5D2-F1
#
_cell.length_a   1.000
_cell.length_b   1.000
_cell.length_c   1.000
_cell.angle_alpha   90.00
_cell.angle_beta   90.00
_cell.angle_gamma   90.00
#
_symmetry.space_group_name_H-M   'P 1'
#
loop_
_entity.id
_entity.type
_entity.pdbx_description
1 polymer ?
#
loop_
_entity_poly.entity_id
_entity_poly.type
_entity_poly.pdbx_seq_one_letter_code
_entity_poly.pdbx_strand_id
1 'polypeptide(L)'
;MPCADREKFSIVSALVEHFRERYEVIDVDGARVLFEEGWGLVRASNTQPVLVARCEARTKEGLDRICGIMKEALRKFPEVGDFEWEF
;
A
#
# COMPACT_ATOMS: atom_id res chain seq x y z
N MET A 1 -7.35 -7.03 -0.45
CA MET A 1 -6.82 -7.61 -1.70
C MET A 1 -6.44 -9.06 -1.46
N PRO A 2 -7.00 -10.04 -2.19
CA PRO A 2 -6.54 -11.43 -2.13
C PRO A 2 -5.05 -11.50 -2.49
N CYS A 3 -4.25 -12.15 -1.65
CA CYS A 3 -2.82 -12.34 -1.90
C CYS A 3 -2.35 -13.57 -1.14
N ALA A 4 -1.63 -14.47 -1.80
CA ALA A 4 -1.15 -15.68 -1.15
C ALA A 4 -0.24 -15.37 0.06
N ASP A 5 -0.34 -16.19 1.11
CA ASP A 5 0.40 -15.99 2.37
C ASP A 5 1.92 -15.99 2.21
N ARG A 6 2.42 -16.69 1.20
CA ARG A 6 3.85 -16.75 0.85
C ARG A 6 4.36 -15.46 0.21
N GLU A 7 3.50 -14.74 -0.51
CA GLU A 7 3.86 -13.58 -1.33
C GLU A 7 3.59 -12.25 -0.62
N LYS A 8 2.65 -12.22 0.35
CA LYS A 8 2.26 -10.96 1.01
C LYS A 8 3.43 -10.22 1.66
N PHE A 9 4.39 -10.94 2.25
CA PHE A 9 5.54 -10.32 2.91
C PHE A 9 6.59 -9.83 1.90
N SER A 10 6.86 -10.59 0.83
CA SER A 10 7.81 -10.17 -0.21
C SER A 10 7.30 -8.94 -0.97
N ILE A 11 6.00 -8.88 -1.27
CA ILE A 11 5.36 -7.72 -1.90
C ILE A 11 5.46 -6.48 -1.01
N VAL A 12 5.15 -6.62 0.28
CA VAL A 12 5.26 -5.51 1.24
C VAL A 12 6.70 -4.98 1.31
N SER A 13 7.70 -5.87 1.43
CA SER A 13 9.10 -5.46 1.42
C SER A 13 9.50 -4.76 0.11
N ALA A 14 9.05 -5.27 -1.04
CA ALA A 14 9.31 -4.62 -2.33
C ALA A 14 8.65 -3.24 -2.44
N LEU A 15 7.43 -3.06 -1.88
CA LEU A 15 6.77 -1.75 -1.80
C LEU A 15 7.54 -0.79 -0.90
N VAL A 16 8.05 -1.26 0.25
CA VAL A 16 8.88 -0.44 1.14
C VAL A 16 10.09 0.09 0.40
N GLU A 17 10.86 -0.77 -0.27
CA GLU A 17 12.04 -0.34 -1.05
C GLU A 17 11.65 0.62 -2.19
N HIS A 18 10.56 0.32 -2.92
CA HIS A 18 10.09 1.17 -4.01
C HIS A 18 9.75 2.59 -3.54
N PHE A 19 9.11 2.75 -2.39
CA PHE A 19 8.70 4.04 -1.88
C PHE A 19 9.82 4.78 -1.14
N ARG A 20 10.75 4.09 -0.47
CA ARG A 20 11.88 4.73 0.23
C ARG A 20 12.77 5.56 -0.69
N GLU A 21 12.80 5.25 -1.99
CA GLU A 21 13.56 6.04 -2.97
C GLU A 21 13.04 7.48 -3.12
N ARG A 22 11.76 7.72 -2.78
CA ARG A 22 11.06 9.00 -3.08
C ARG A 22 10.33 9.60 -1.90
N TYR A 23 9.99 8.80 -0.89
CA TYR A 23 9.15 9.18 0.24
C TYR A 23 9.71 8.63 1.53
N GLU A 24 9.32 9.24 2.65
CA GLU A 24 9.55 8.67 3.96
C GLU A 24 8.61 7.48 4.17
N VAL A 25 9.17 6.33 4.55
CA VAL A 25 8.42 5.08 4.75
C VAL A 25 8.68 4.57 6.16
N ILE A 26 7.60 4.34 6.91
CA ILE A 26 7.61 3.62 8.19
C ILE A 26 7.30 2.15 7.89
N ASP A 27 8.24 1.26 8.20
CA ASP A 27 8.23 -0.16 7.83
C ASP A 27 7.92 -1.12 9.00
N VAL A 28 7.41 -0.60 10.12
CA VAL A 28 7.17 -1.35 11.36
C VAL A 28 6.04 -2.39 11.23
N ASP A 29 4.93 -2.04 10.56
CA ASP A 29 3.78 -2.93 10.31
C ASP A 29 3.29 -2.76 8.87
N GLY A 30 4.18 -3.11 7.93
CA GLY A 30 3.97 -2.93 6.49
C GLY A 30 4.56 -1.64 5.95
N ALA A 31 4.24 -1.28 4.71
CA ALA A 31 4.71 -0.07 4.05
C ALA A 31 3.77 1.10 4.34
N ARG A 32 4.11 1.93 5.34
CA ARG A 32 3.43 3.21 5.57
C ARG A 32 4.21 4.36 4.93
N VAL A 33 3.72 4.85 3.81
CA VAL A 33 4.31 5.94 3.02
C VAL A 33 3.72 7.27 3.48
N LEU A 34 4.59 8.22 3.84
CA LEU A 34 4.19 9.57 4.25
C LEU A 34 4.25 10.52 3.06
N PHE A 35 3.15 11.24 2.83
CA PHE A 35 3.04 12.29 1.82
C PHE A 35 2.81 13.64 2.52
N GLU A 36 3.12 14.76 1.87
CA GLU A 36 2.90 16.09 2.46
C GLU A 36 1.43 16.34 2.86
N GLU A 37 0.52 15.72 2.12
CA GLU A 37 -0.93 15.92 2.18
C GLU A 37 -1.69 14.79 2.89
N GLY A 38 -0.99 13.73 3.32
CA GLY A 38 -1.60 12.53 3.88
C GLY A 38 -0.65 11.35 4.04
N TRP A 39 -1.17 10.14 4.10
CA TRP A 39 -0.38 8.91 4.17
C TRP A 39 -1.08 7.74 3.48
N GLY A 40 -0.29 6.79 2.99
CA GLY A 40 -0.74 5.51 2.46
C GLY A 40 -0.13 4.37 3.27
N LEU A 41 -0.89 3.30 3.51
CA LEU A 41 -0.44 2.10 4.22
C LEU A 41 -0.78 0.88 3.38
N VAL A 42 0.19 -0.03 3.24
CA VAL A 42 -0.05 -1.41 2.78
C VAL A 42 0.58 -2.35 3.78
N ARG A 43 -0.20 -3.30 4.30
CA ARG A 43 0.32 -4.34 5.21
C ARG A 43 -0.21 -5.71 4.87
N ALA A 44 0.59 -6.72 5.21
CA ALA A 44 0.17 -8.11 5.20
C ALA A 44 -0.78 -8.38 6.36
N SER A 45 -1.91 -9.04 6.11
CA SER A 45 -2.74 -9.56 7.20
C SER A 45 -2.03 -10.75 7.86
N ASN A 46 -1.95 -10.75 9.19
CA ASN A 46 -1.29 -11.83 9.94
C ASN A 46 -2.14 -13.11 9.98
N THR A 47 -3.46 -12.99 9.83
CA THR A 47 -4.40 -14.10 10.05
C THR A 47 -5.12 -14.55 8.78
N GLN A 48 -5.00 -13.79 7.68
CA GLN A 48 -5.69 -14.07 6.42
C GLN A 48 -4.75 -13.87 5.22
N PRO A 49 -4.98 -14.58 4.10
CA PRO A 49 -4.24 -14.40 2.86
C PRO A 49 -4.74 -13.17 2.10
N VAL A 50 -4.59 -12.01 2.73
CA VAL A 50 -4.96 -10.72 2.16
C VAL A 50 -3.92 -9.67 2.48
N LEU A 51 -3.72 -8.74 1.53
CA LEU A 51 -3.12 -7.45 1.80
C LEU A 51 -4.23 -6.48 2.19
N VAL A 52 -3.93 -5.65 3.19
CA VAL A 52 -4.78 -4.55 3.65
C VAL A 52 -4.10 -3.26 3.23
N ALA A 53 -4.83 -2.40 2.52
CA ALA A 53 -4.37 -1.07 2.19
C ALA A 53 -5.31 0.00 2.76
N ARG A 54 -4.76 1.14 3.15
CA ARG A 54 -5.50 2.32 3.59
C ARG A 54 -4.80 3.58 3.10
N CYS A 55 -5.57 4.58 2.73
CA CYS A 55 -5.05 5.90 2.40
C CYS A 55 -5.86 6.95 3.17
N GLU A 56 -5.21 8.01 3.59
CA GLU A 56 -5.82 9.14 4.27
C GLU A 56 -5.18 10.42 3.78
N ALA A 57 -5.99 11.45 3.56
CA ALA A 57 -5.52 12.76 3.16
C ALA A 57 -6.41 13.87 3.73
N ARG A 58 -5.90 15.10 3.73
CA ARG A 58 -6.62 16.28 4.22
C ARG A 58 -7.70 16.79 3.26
N THR A 59 -7.61 16.40 1.99
CA THR A 59 -8.52 16.83 0.91
C THR A 59 -8.89 15.63 0.05
N LYS A 60 -10.01 15.72 -0.65
CA LYS A 60 -10.43 14.65 -1.58
C LYS A 60 -9.42 14.49 -2.71
N GLU A 61 -8.91 15.61 -3.24
CA GLU A 61 -7.93 15.59 -4.33
C GLU A 61 -6.61 14.94 -3.88
N GLY A 62 -6.18 15.19 -2.64
CA GLY A 62 -5.01 14.53 -2.07
C GLY A 62 -5.24 13.04 -1.81
N LEU A 63 -6.45 12.67 -1.40
CA LEU A 63 -6.82 11.27 -1.21
C LEU A 63 -6.77 10.51 -2.53
N ASP A 64 -7.36 11.07 -3.59
CA ASP A 64 -7.35 10.49 -4.93
C ASP A 64 -5.92 10.35 -5.47
N ARG A 65 -5.04 11.35 -5.22
CA ARG A 65 -3.62 11.27 -5.56
C ARG A 65 -2.91 10.12 -4.84
N ILE A 66 -3.04 10.05 -3.52
CA ILE A 66 -2.37 9.01 -2.71
C ILE A 66 -2.91 7.63 -3.08
N CYS A 67 -4.22 7.44 -3.14
CA CYS A 67 -4.86 6.20 -3.58
C CYS A 67 -4.39 5.78 -4.97
N GLY A 68 -4.23 6.73 -5.90
CA GLY A 68 -3.71 6.49 -7.24
C GLY A 68 -2.27 5.96 -7.22
N ILE A 69 -1.37 6.64 -6.51
CA ILE A 69 0.04 6.26 -6.35
C ILE A 69 0.15 4.86 -5.74
N MET A 70 -0.59 4.61 -4.65
CA MET A 70 -0.59 3.31 -3.97
C MET A 70 -1.15 2.19 -4.87
N LYS A 71 -2.23 2.45 -5.61
CA LYS A 71 -2.83 1.49 -6.55
C LYS A 71 -1.89 1.19 -7.72
N GLU A 72 -1.19 2.18 -8.25
CA GLU A 72 -0.21 1.98 -9.31
C GLU A 72 0.97 1.11 -8.84
N ALA A 73 1.48 1.36 -7.62
CA ALA A 73 2.54 0.54 -7.05
C ALA A 73 2.09 -0.92 -6.83
N LEU A 74 0.89 -1.12 -6.31
CA LEU A 74 0.31 -2.46 -6.09
C LEU A 74 0.07 -3.23 -7.39
N ARG A 75 -0.33 -2.54 -8.47
CA ARG A 75 -0.54 -3.15 -9.80
C ARG A 75 0.72 -3.72 -10.44
N LYS A 76 1.92 -3.36 -9.95
CA LYS A 76 3.18 -3.95 -10.42
C LYS A 76 3.34 -5.40 -9.97
N PHE A 77 2.54 -5.85 -9.01
CA PHE A 77 2.58 -7.19 -8.43
C PHE A 77 1.37 -8.00 -8.92
N PRO A 78 1.52 -8.90 -9.91
CA PRO A 78 0.43 -9.71 -10.43
C PRO A 78 -0.18 -10.67 -9.38
N GLU A 79 0.52 -10.90 -8.27
CA GLU A 79 0.09 -11.73 -7.15
C GLU A 79 -0.99 -11.05 -6.30
N VAL A 80 -1.14 -9.72 -6.43
CA VAL A 80 -2.18 -8.94 -5.76
C VAL A 80 -3.44 -9.00 -6.61
N GLY A 81 -4.47 -9.66 -6.09
CA GLY A 81 -5.77 -9.71 -6.75
C GLY A 81 -6.39 -8.32 -6.90
N ASP A 82 -7.26 -8.17 -7.91
CA ASP A 82 -7.99 -6.93 -8.18
C ASP A 82 -8.72 -6.43 -6.92
N PHE A 83 -8.72 -5.10 -6.77
CA PHE A 83 -9.40 -4.43 -5.68
C PHE A 83 -9.82 -3.02 -6.06
N GLU A 84 -10.82 -2.53 -5.35
CA GLU A 84 -11.27 -1.15 -5.41
C GLU A 84 -11.14 -0.49 -4.04
N TRP A 85 -10.95 0.82 -4.06
CA TRP A 85 -10.91 1.62 -2.84
C TRP A 85 -12.35 1.82 -2.34
N GLU A 86 -12.55 1.59 -1.05
CA GLU A 86 -13.79 1.93 -0.35
C GLU A 86 -13.53 3.21 0.45
N PHE A 87 -14.30 4.26 0.17
CA PHE A 87 -14.18 5.60 0.76
C PHE A 87 -15.32 5.89 1.74
#